data_AF-A0A317SEM5-F1
#
_entry.id   AF-A0A317SEM5-F1
#
_cell.length_a   1.000
_cell.length_b   1.000
_cell.length_c   1.000
_cell.angle_alpha   90.00
_cell.angle_beta   90.00
_cell.angle_gamma   90.00
#
_symmetry.space_group_name_H-M   'P 1'
#
loop_
_entity.id
_entity.type
_entity.pdbx_description
1 polymer ?
#
loop_
_entity_poly.entity_id
_entity_poly.type
_entity_poly.pdbx_seq_one_letter_code
_entity_poly.pdbx_strand_id
1 'polypeptide(L)'
;MAPINKLRKDEKEALLQAAVKFYNESPQVSIKGTAEKYGIAYSTLRGRLKGAESRVGGHQRLQVLTPYEENSVVRWCERLDE
;
A
#
# COMPACT_ATOMS: atom_id res chain seq x y z
N MET A 1 16.32 -12.33 -6.01
CA MET A 1 15.29 -11.42 -5.45
C MET A 1 15.94 -10.59 -4.36
N ALA A 2 15.87 -9.25 -4.41
CA ALA A 2 16.39 -8.40 -3.33
C ALA A 2 15.58 -8.62 -2.05
N PRO A 3 16.17 -8.53 -0.85
CA PRO A 3 15.43 -8.66 0.40
C PRO A 3 14.37 -7.55 0.46
N ILE A 4 13.10 -7.92 0.71
CA ILE A 4 11.95 -6.99 0.74
C ILE A 4 12.23 -5.77 1.62
N ASN A 5 13.05 -5.92 2.67
CA ASN A 5 13.35 -4.84 3.58
C ASN A 5 14.03 -3.62 2.90
N LYS A 6 14.74 -3.82 1.77
CA LYS A 6 15.38 -2.75 0.99
C LYS A 6 14.46 -2.04 -0.02
N LEU A 7 13.23 -2.52 -0.24
CA LEU A 7 12.31 -1.94 -1.20
C LEU A 7 11.72 -0.60 -0.71
N ARG A 8 11.46 0.31 -1.65
CA ARG A 8 10.71 1.54 -1.39
C ARG A 8 9.27 1.20 -0.98
N LYS A 9 8.61 2.13 -0.28
CA LYS A 9 7.25 1.91 0.26
C LYS A 9 6.25 1.55 -0.84
N ASP A 10 6.32 2.23 -1.98
CA ASP A 10 5.41 2.01 -3.11
C ASP A 10 5.65 0.66 -3.79
N GLU A 11 6.92 0.24 -3.86
CA GLU A 11 7.31 -1.07 -4.40
C GLU A 11 6.81 -2.21 -3.51
N LYS A 12 6.88 -2.05 -2.18
CA LYS A 12 6.32 -3.01 -1.22
C LYS A 12 4.80 -3.16 -1.39
N GLU A 13 4.11 -2.04 -1.58
CA GLU A 13 2.67 -2.00 -1.78
C GLU A 13 2.26 -2.67 -3.11
N ALA A 14 2.94 -2.34 -4.20
CA ALA A 14 2.71 -2.98 -5.51
C ALA A 14 2.93 -4.50 -5.45
N LEU A 15 3.98 -4.93 -4.75
CA LEU A 15 4.31 -6.35 -4.59
C LEU A 15 3.26 -7.09 -3.74
N LEU A 16 2.71 -6.44 -2.72
CA LEU A 16 1.60 -6.97 -1.92
C LEU A 16 0.31 -7.08 -2.73
N GLN A 17 0.00 -6.09 -3.57
CA GLN A 17 -1.16 -6.13 -4.46
C GLN A 17 -1.04 -7.26 -5.50
N ALA A 18 0.15 -7.44 -6.08
CA ALA A 18 0.43 -8.54 -7.00
C ALA A 18 0.24 -9.92 -6.33
N ALA A 19 0.67 -10.08 -5.08
CA ALA A 19 0.49 -11.31 -4.32
C ALA A 19 -1.00 -11.62 -4.03
N VAL A 20 -1.79 -10.59 -3.68
CA VAL A 20 -3.25 -10.73 -3.48
C VAL A 20 -3.93 -11.14 -4.78
N LYS A 21 -3.60 -10.47 -5.90
CA LYS A 21 -4.15 -10.78 -7.21
C LYS A 21 -3.85 -12.24 -7.60
N PHE A 22 -2.60 -12.66 -7.46
CA PHE A 22 -2.18 -14.04 -7.74
C PHE A 22 -2.92 -15.08 -6.89
N TYR A 23 -3.11 -14.80 -5.59
CA TYR A 23 -3.87 -15.68 -4.69
C TYR A 23 -5.34 -15.83 -5.14
N ASN A 24 -5.98 -14.71 -5.50
CA ASN A 24 -7.38 -14.72 -5.94
C ASN A 24 -7.56 -15.42 -7.30
N GLU A 25 -6.58 -15.31 -8.20
CA GLU A 25 -6.59 -15.95 -9.53
C GLU A 25 -6.20 -17.44 -9.48
N SER A 26 -5.62 -17.92 -8.38
CA SER A 26 -5.10 -19.28 -8.26
C SER A 26 -5.75 -20.03 -7.08
N PRO A 27 -6.94 -20.65 -7.27
CA PRO A 27 -7.76 -21.22 -6.19
C PRO A 27 -7.10 -22.36 -5.39
N GLN A 28 -6.04 -22.96 -5.92
CA GLN A 28 -5.35 -24.10 -5.30
C GLN A 28 -4.12 -23.70 -4.48
N VAL A 29 -3.73 -22.41 -4.47
CA VAL A 29 -2.50 -21.96 -3.81
C VAL A 29 -2.78 -21.55 -2.38
N SER A 30 -1.99 -22.08 -1.44
CA SER A 30 -2.11 -21.65 -0.05
C SER A 30 -1.60 -20.23 0.16
N ILE A 31 -2.19 -19.50 1.11
CA ILE A 31 -1.72 -18.15 1.51
C ILE A 31 -0.22 -18.19 1.86
N LYS A 32 0.24 -19.26 2.52
CA LYS A 32 1.65 -19.45 2.88
C LYS A 32 2.55 -19.58 1.64
N GLY A 33 2.16 -20.41 0.67
CA GLY A 33 2.91 -20.58 -0.58
C GLY A 33 2.96 -19.29 -1.39
N THR A 34 1.88 -18.52 -1.41
CA THR A 34 1.88 -17.19 -2.05
C THR A 34 2.78 -16.21 -1.31
N ALA A 35 2.75 -16.18 0.03
CA ALA A 35 3.61 -15.32 0.82
C ALA A 35 5.10 -15.63 0.57
N GLU A 36 5.48 -16.91 0.55
CA GLU A 36 6.84 -17.37 0.26
C GLU A 36 7.27 -17.02 -1.18
N LYS A 37 6.40 -17.25 -2.17
CA LYS A 37 6.67 -16.92 -3.59
C LYS A 37 6.99 -15.45 -3.78
N TYR A 38 6.29 -14.57 -3.08
CA TYR A 38 6.50 -13.12 -3.17
C TYR A 38 7.48 -12.60 -2.10
N GLY A 39 7.97 -13.44 -1.18
CA GLY A 39 8.87 -13.06 -0.09
C GLY A 39 8.23 -12.24 1.03
N ILE A 40 6.91 -12.16 1.08
CA ILE A 40 6.14 -11.33 2.02
C ILE A 40 5.87 -12.11 3.31
N ALA A 41 5.78 -11.42 4.45
CA ALA A 41 5.30 -12.05 5.67
C ALA A 41 3.85 -12.57 5.52
N TYR A 42 3.62 -13.81 5.97
CA TYR A 42 2.29 -14.44 5.95
C TYR A 42 1.22 -13.58 6.63
N SER A 43 1.54 -12.99 7.79
CA SER A 43 0.62 -12.13 8.54
C SER A 43 0.19 -10.91 7.75
N THR A 44 1.09 -10.30 6.97
CA THR A 44 0.81 -9.15 6.11
C THR A 44 -0.14 -9.52 4.97
N LEU A 45 0.14 -10.62 4.26
CA LEU A 45 -0.74 -11.08 3.18
C LEU A 45 -2.11 -11.50 3.72
N ARG A 46 -2.16 -12.21 4.85
CA ARG A 46 -3.41 -12.60 5.51
C ARG A 46 -4.22 -11.38 5.94
N GLY A 47 -3.58 -10.37 6.54
CA GLY A 47 -4.25 -9.13 6.93
C GLY A 47 -4.86 -8.42 5.71
N ARG A 48 -4.09 -8.34 4.62
CA ARG A 48 -4.55 -7.73 3.37
C ARG A 48 -5.75 -8.47 2.75
N LEU A 49 -5.73 -9.80 2.73
CA LEU A 49 -6.86 -10.62 2.26
C LEU A 49 -8.11 -10.46 3.12
N LYS A 50 -7.97 -10.10 4.39
CA LYS A 50 -9.10 -9.77 5.29
C LYS A 50 -9.63 -8.34 5.11
N GLY A 51 -9.11 -7.58 4.14
CA GLY A 51 -9.53 -6.21 3.88
C GLY A 51 -8.73 -5.15 4.63
N ALA A 52 -7.55 -5.48 5.19
CA ALA A 52 -6.68 -4.44 5.74
C ALA A 52 -6.29 -3.44 4.64
N GLU A 53 -6.48 -2.17 4.95
CA GLU A 53 -6.24 -1.09 4.00
C GLU A 53 -4.75 -0.77 3.88
N SER A 54 -4.38 -0.16 2.75
CA SER A 54 -3.02 0.34 2.61
C SER A 54 -2.88 1.54 3.51
N ARG A 55 -1.70 1.76 4.08
CA ARG A 55 -1.46 2.92 4.94
C ARG A 55 -1.75 4.23 4.19
N VAL A 56 -1.51 4.25 2.88
CA VAL A 56 -1.80 5.36 1.97
C VAL A 56 -3.31 5.58 1.82
N GLY A 57 -4.07 4.52 1.52
CA GLY A 57 -5.52 4.62 1.38
C GLY A 57 -6.23 4.93 2.70
N GLY A 58 -5.70 4.45 3.82
CA GLY A 58 -6.16 4.83 5.15
C GLY A 58 -5.90 6.31 5.46
N HIS A 59 -4.73 6.84 5.09
CA HIS A 59 -4.45 8.28 5.22
C HIS A 59 -5.36 9.13 4.33
N GLN A 60 -5.55 8.76 3.06
CA GLN A 60 -6.45 9.50 2.16
C GLN A 60 -7.89 9.56 2.69
N ARG A 61 -8.39 8.49 3.31
CA ARG A 61 -9.72 8.50 3.92
C ARG A 61 -9.86 9.39 5.15
N LEU A 62 -8.76 9.67 5.84
CA LEU A 62 -8.71 10.54 7.01
C LEU A 62 -8.42 12.00 6.64
N GLN A 63 -7.99 12.26 5.40
CA GLN A 63 -7.78 13.62 4.93
C GLN A 63 -9.13 14.31 4.76
N VAL A 64 -9.29 15.45 5.45
CA VAL A 64 -10.47 16.32 5.33
C VAL A 64 -10.44 17.10 4.02
N LEU A 65 -9.24 17.45 3.57
CA LEU A 65 -9.01 18.22 2.36
C LEU A 65 -8.68 17.28 1.20
N THR A 66 -9.24 17.60 0.04
CA THR A 66 -8.82 17.01 -1.23
C THR A 66 -7.38 17.46 -1.57
N PRO A 67 -6.66 16.73 -2.42
CA PRO A 67 -5.32 17.16 -2.87
C PRO A 67 -5.32 18.55 -3.50
N TYR A 68 -6.42 18.95 -4.14
CA TYR A 68 -6.57 20.29 -4.70
C TYR A 68 -6.69 21.37 -3.62
N GLU A 69 -7.45 21.10 -2.56
CA GLU A 69 -7.63 22.01 -1.43
C GLU A 69 -6.33 22.12 -0.61
N GLU A 70 -5.64 21.01 -0.36
CA GLU A 70 -4.31 21.03 0.28
C GLU A 70 -3.34 21.90 -0.51
N ASN A 71 -3.30 21.74 -1.84
CA ASN A 71 -2.45 22.55 -2.71
C ASN A 71 -2.85 24.04 -2.70
N SER A 72 -4.13 24.35 -2.55
CA SER A 72 -4.62 25.72 -2.43
C SER A 72 -4.17 26.38 -1.12
N VAL A 73 -4.19 25.63 -0.01
CA VAL A 73 -3.69 26.10 1.29
C VAL A 73 -2.17 26.32 1.24
N VAL A 74 -1.41 25.39 0.66
CA VAL A 74 0.05 25.54 0.50
C VAL A 74 0.39 26.81 -0.28
N ARG A 75 -0.25 27.01 -1.45
CA ARG A 75 -0.05 28.24 -2.24
C ARG A 75 -0.41 29.51 -1.48
N TRP A 76 -1.42 29.45 -0.61
CA TRP A 76 -1.79 30.58 0.23
C TRP A 76 -0.72 30.89 1.28
N CYS A 77 -0.18 29.86 1.95
CA CYS A 77 0.91 30.01 2.90
C CYS A 77 2.17 30.57 2.24
N GLU A 78 2.57 30.01 1.09
CA GLU A 78 3.75 30.48 0.35
C GLU A 78 3.65 31.95 -0.09
N ARG A 79 2.43 32.43 -0.37
CA ARG A 79 2.17 33.84 -0.71
C ARG A 79 2.11 34.79 0.48
N LEU A 80 1.97 34.27 1.70
CA LEU A 80 1.93 35.07 2.93
C LEU A 80 3.33 35.29 3.53
N ASP A 81 4.34 34.55 3.07
CA ASP A 81 5.74 34.69 3.46
C ASP A 81 6.52 35.72 2.58
N GLU A 82 5.85 36.40 1.63
CA GLU A 82 6.33 37.57 0.86
C GLU A 82 5.79 38.89 1.43
#